data_AF-A0A2G9P3D7-F1
#
_entry.id   AF-A0A2G9P3D7-F1
#
_cell.length_a   1.000
_cell.length_b   1.000
_cell.length_c   1.000
_cell.angle_alpha   90.00
_cell.angle_beta   90.00
_cell.angle_gamma   90.00
#
_symmetry.space_group_name_H-M   'P 1'
#
loop_
_entity.id
_entity.type
_entity.pdbx_description
1 polymer ?
#
loop_
_entity_poly.entity_id
_entity_poly.type
_entity_poly.pdbx_seq_one_letter_code
_entity_poly.pdbx_strand_id
1 'polypeptide(L)'
;ISNNLGVSEKTKYLAMEILQKAADLRILAGRDPIGISAAILYYACLIKKETFTQTQVAEASRVTVVTVRNRFKEIRKIIRIDLTK
;
A
#
# COMPACT_ATOMS: atom_id res chain seq x y z
N ILE A 1 4.37 6.53 8.40
CA ILE A 1 5.05 6.00 7.18
C ILE A 1 5.10 7.07 6.08
N SER A 2 3.95 7.55 5.58
CA SER A 2 3.92 8.53 4.48
C SER A 2 4.67 9.83 4.77
N ASN A 3 4.59 10.36 5.99
CA ASN A 3 5.34 11.57 6.38
C ASN A 3 6.87 11.37 6.36
N ASN A 4 7.35 10.13 6.53
CA ASN A 4 8.79 9.83 6.50
C ASN A 4 9.31 9.68 5.07
N LEU A 5 8.43 9.41 4.10
CA LEU A 5 8.80 9.15 2.70
C LEU A 5 8.71 10.41 1.82
N GLY A 6 8.12 11.50 2.32
CA GLY A 6 7.91 12.72 1.55
C GLY A 6 6.92 12.58 0.38
N VAL A 7 6.01 11.60 0.43
CA VAL A 7 4.96 11.43 -0.60
C VAL A 7 4.03 12.64 -0.64
N SER A 8 3.50 12.96 -1.83
CA SER A 8 2.55 14.06 -1.97
C SER A 8 1.25 13.80 -1.23
N GLU A 9 0.56 14.86 -0.80
CA GLU A 9 -0.77 14.76 -0.16
C GLU A 9 -1.78 14.00 -1.04
N LYS A 10 -1.70 14.15 -2.37
CA LYS A 10 -2.55 13.42 -3.32
C LYS A 10 -2.31 11.90 -3.26
N THR A 11 -1.07 11.48 -3.03
CA THR A 11 -0.70 10.07 -2.87
C THR A 11 -1.14 9.54 -1.50
N LYS A 12 -1.02 10.35 -0.44
CA LYS A 12 -1.54 9.99 0.90
C LYS A 12 -3.05 9.78 0.88
N TYR A 13 -3.79 10.69 0.23
CA TYR A 13 -5.23 10.59 0.09
C TYR A 13 -5.63 9.30 -0.65
N LEU A 14 -5.01 9.03 -1.80
CA LEU A 14 -5.26 7.80 -2.54
C LEU A 14 -4.93 6.53 -1.72
N ALA A 15 -3.84 6.54 -0.97
CA ALA A 15 -3.49 5.43 -0.07
C ALA A 15 -4.57 5.20 1.00
N MET A 16 -5.15 6.26 1.56
CA MET A 16 -6.26 6.16 2.51
C MET A 16 -7.53 5.60 1.86
N GLU A 17 -7.88 6.02 0.64
CA GLU A 17 -9.02 5.46 -0.09
C GLU A 17 -8.85 3.97 -0.36
N ILE A 18 -7.66 3.54 -0.77
CA ILE A 18 -7.34 2.13 -1.02
C ILE A 18 -7.41 1.33 0.29
N LEU A 19 -6.90 1.88 1.39
CA LEU A 19 -6.98 1.26 2.71
C LEU A 19 -8.42 1.07 3.17
N GLN A 20 -9.26 2.09 2.99
CA GLN A 20 -10.67 2.01 3.36
C GLN A 20 -11.39 0.91 2.55
N LYS A 21 -11.20 0.89 1.22
CA LYS A 21 -11.75 -0.18 0.38
C LYS A 21 -11.27 -1.57 0.81
N ALA A 22 -9.98 -1.70 1.16
CA ALA A 22 -9.44 -2.97 1.62
C ALA A 22 -10.01 -3.40 2.98
N ALA A 23 -10.31 -2.44 3.86
CA ALA A 23 -10.97 -2.67 5.14
C ALA A 23 -12.42 -3.13 4.95
N ASP A 24 -13.17 -2.47 4.06
CA ASP A 24 -14.56 -2.78 3.75
C ASP A 24 -14.70 -4.20 3.18
N LEU A 25 -13.74 -4.61 2.35
CA LEU A 25 -13.63 -5.97 1.81
C LEU A 25 -13.11 -7.01 2.82
N ARG A 26 -12.87 -6.62 4.09
CA ARG A 26 -12.32 -7.45 5.17
C ARG A 26 -10.99 -8.14 4.84
N ILE A 27 -10.22 -7.58 3.91
CA ILE A 27 -8.95 -8.15 3.44
C ILE A 27 -7.87 -8.07 4.51
N LEU A 28 -7.98 -7.07 5.39
CA LEU A 28 -6.98 -6.71 6.39
C LEU A 28 -6.97 -7.64 7.61
N ALA A 29 -7.99 -8.47 7.79
CA ALA A 29 -8.15 -9.32 8.97
C ALA A 29 -7.00 -10.34 9.10
N GLY A 30 -6.37 -10.38 10.29
CA GLY A 30 -5.28 -11.32 10.61
C GLY A 30 -3.92 -10.98 9.98
N ARG A 31 -3.77 -9.78 9.38
CA ARG A 31 -2.53 -9.34 8.73
C ARG A 31 -1.88 -8.22 9.52
N ASP A 32 -0.54 -8.18 9.47
CA ASP A 32 0.24 -7.10 10.07
C ASP A 32 -0.14 -5.72 9.46
N PRO A 33 -0.65 -4.76 10.26
CA PRO A 33 -1.12 -3.46 9.75
C PRO A 33 -0.02 -2.63 9.10
N ILE A 34 1.22 -2.77 9.56
CA ILE A 34 2.37 -2.01 9.05
C ILE A 34 2.72 -2.48 7.64
N GLY A 35 2.85 -3.79 7.44
CA GLY A 35 3.12 -4.40 6.14
C GLY A 35 2.03 -4.10 5.10
N ILE A 36 0.77 -4.04 5.52
CA ILE A 36 -0.33 -3.63 4.64
C ILE A 36 -0.21 -2.15 4.28
N SER A 37 -0.04 -1.28 5.27
CA SER A 37 0.08 0.17 5.04
C SER A 37 1.24 0.49 4.10
N ALA A 38 2.37 -0.20 4.26
CA ALA A 38 3.52 -0.09 3.36
C ALA A 38 3.18 -0.49 1.92
N ALA A 39 2.49 -1.62 1.72
CA ALA A 39 2.10 -2.07 0.39
C ALA A 39 1.06 -1.17 -0.29
N ILE A 40 0.10 -0.65 0.48
CA ILE A 40 -0.91 0.29 0.00
C ILE A 40 -0.26 1.61 -0.41
N LEU A 41 0.65 2.13 0.42
CA LEU A 41 1.40 3.34 0.10
C LEU A 41 2.21 3.15 -1.18
N TYR A 42 2.93 2.03 -1.31
CA TYR A 42 3.67 1.71 -2.54
C TYR A 42 2.74 1.64 -3.76
N TYR A 43 1.57 1.04 -3.64
CA TYR A 43 0.59 0.98 -4.74
C TYR A 43 0.06 2.36 -5.12
N ALA A 44 -0.23 3.22 -4.15
CA ALA A 44 -0.64 4.60 -4.41
C ALA A 44 0.45 5.40 -5.13
N CYS A 45 1.72 5.24 -4.73
CA CYS A 45 2.86 5.85 -5.43
C CYS A 45 2.93 5.41 -6.90
N LEU A 46 2.74 4.11 -7.18
CA LEU A 46 2.72 3.59 -8.54
C LEU A 46 1.60 4.21 -9.38
N ILE A 47 0.39 4.34 -8.83
CA ILE A 47 -0.74 4.96 -9.53
C ILE A 47 -0.48 6.44 -9.82
N LYS A 48 0.09 7.16 -8.85
CA LYS A 48 0.43 8.59 -8.99
C LYS A 48 1.73 8.83 -9.75
N LYS A 49 2.39 7.77 -10.25
CA LYS A 49 3.68 7.81 -10.96
C LYS A 49 4.80 8.46 -10.13
N GLU A 50 4.74 8.33 -8.80
CA GLU A 50 5.83 8.73 -7.92
C GLU A 50 6.92 7.65 -7.92
N THR A 51 8.19 8.06 -8.04
CA THR A 51 9.34 7.17 -8.20
C THR A 51 9.85 6.63 -6.86
N PHE A 52 8.98 5.97 -6.09
CA PHE A 52 9.37 5.28 -4.86
C PHE A 52 9.51 3.77 -5.09
N THR A 53 10.63 3.22 -4.66
CA THR A 53 10.91 1.78 -4.73
C THR A 53 10.31 1.03 -3.53
N GLN A 54 10.11 -0.29 -3.68
CA GLN A 54 9.69 -1.14 -2.56
C GLN A 54 10.67 -1.08 -1.38
N THR A 55 11.97 -0.89 -1.66
CA THR A 55 13.03 -0.75 -0.65
C THR A 55 12.85 0.52 0.16
N GLN A 56 12.66 1.67 -0.48
CA GLN A 56 12.43 2.95 0.21
C GLN A 56 11.19 2.88 1.10
N VAL A 57 10.10 2.29 0.60
CA VAL A 57 8.87 2.14 1.37
C VAL A 57 9.07 1.18 2.56
N ALA A 58 9.80 0.09 2.36
CA ALA A 58 10.11 -0.88 3.41
C ALA A 58 10.94 -0.24 4.53
N GLU A 59 11.97 0.52 4.17
CA GLU A 59 12.84 1.24 5.10
C GLU A 59 12.05 2.25 5.95
N ALA A 60 11.24 3.10 5.32
CA ALA A 60 10.42 4.09 6.03
C ALA A 60 9.30 3.46 6.89
N SER A 61 8.92 2.22 6.59
CA SER A 61 7.93 1.46 7.36
C SER A 61 8.58 0.54 8.40
N ARG A 62 9.91 0.44 8.43
CA ARG A 62 10.67 -0.52 9.26
C ARG A 62 10.20 -1.98 9.07
N VAL A 63 9.88 -2.35 7.83
CA VAL A 63 9.55 -3.73 7.46
C VAL A 63 10.54 -4.23 6.41
N THR A 64 10.49 -5.53 6.10
CA THR A 64 11.32 -6.09 5.03
C THR A 64 10.71 -5.80 3.66
N VAL A 65 11.57 -5.71 2.64
CA VAL A 65 11.15 -5.58 1.23
C VAL A 65 10.26 -6.75 0.82
N VAL A 66 10.53 -7.96 1.34
CA VAL A 66 9.73 -9.16 1.09
C VAL A 66 8.31 -9.00 1.66
N THR A 67 8.17 -8.41 2.84
CA THR A 67 6.86 -8.08 3.43
C THR A 67 6.08 -7.15 2.50
N VAL A 68 6.68 -6.03 2.06
CA VAL A 68 6.03 -5.08 1.14
C VAL A 68 5.60 -5.78 -0.15
N ARG A 69 6.48 -6.59 -0.74
CA ARG A 69 6.22 -7.31 -1.99
C ARG A 69 5.08 -8.32 -1.88
N ASN A 70 5.07 -9.12 -0.81
CA ASN A 70 4.04 -10.14 -0.61
C ASN A 70 2.67 -9.48 -0.41
N ARG A 71 2.61 -8.45 0.46
CA ARG A 71 1.38 -7.70 0.73
C ARG A 71 0.88 -6.96 -0.52
N PHE A 72 1.79 -6.38 -1.30
CA PHE A 72 1.44 -5.74 -2.56
C PHE A 72 0.80 -6.70 -3.57
N LYS A 73 1.37 -7.90 -3.74
CA LYS A 73 0.80 -8.93 -4.64
C LYS A 73 -0.62 -9.32 -4.23
N GLU A 74 -0.86 -9.50 -2.93
CA GLU A 74 -2.17 -9.85 -2.39
C GLU A 74 -3.18 -8.72 -2.61
N ILE A 75 -2.83 -7.49 -2.23
CA ILE A 75 -3.69 -6.31 -2.38
C ILE A 75 -4.02 -6.07 -3.85
N ARG A 76 -3.01 -6.13 -4.74
CA ARG A 76 -3.20 -5.96 -6.19
C ARG A 76 -4.14 -7.01 -6.77
N LYS A 77 -4.06 -8.26 -6.31
CA LYS A 77 -4.98 -9.32 -6.77
C LYS A 77 -6.41 -8.98 -6.41
N ILE A 78 -6.65 -8.46 -5.22
CA ILE A 78 -8.01 -8.25 -4.72
C ILE A 78 -8.62 -6.96 -5.27
N ILE A 79 -7.87 -5.86 -5.30
CA ILE A 79 -8.34 -4.60 -5.92
C ILE A 79 -8.64 -4.80 -7.41
N ARG A 80 -7.83 -5.61 -8.11
CA ARG A 80 -8.09 -5.93 -9.52
C ARG A 80 -9.39 -6.68 -9.72
N ILE A 81 -9.78 -7.56 -8.79
CA ILE A 81 -11.06 -8.29 -8.85
C ILE A 81 -12.25 -7.32 -8.69
N ASP A 82 -12.12 -6.34 -7.81
CA ASP A 82 -13.18 -5.35 -7.53
C ASP A 82 -13.38 -4.36 -8.68
N LEU A 83 -12.31 -3.94 -9.36
CA LEU A 83 -12.38 -3.06 -10.55
C LEU A 83 -12.88 -3.75 -11.83
N THR A 84 -13.09 -5.06 -11.80
CA THR A 84 -13.61 -5.85 -12.94
C THR A 84 -15.08 -6.25 -12.78
N LYS A 85 -15.74 -5.82 -11.71
CA LYS A 85 -17.20 -5.91 -11.53
C LYS A 85 -17.86 -4.58 -11.86
#